data_AF-A0A351F402-F1
#
_entry.id   AF-A0A351F402-F1
#
_cell.length_a   1.000
_cell.length_b   1.000
_cell.length_c   1.000
_cell.angle_alpha   90.00
_cell.angle_beta   90.00
_cell.angle_gamma   90.00
#
_symmetry.space_group_name_H-M   'P 1'
#
loop_
_entity.id
_entity.type
_entity.pdbx_description
1 polymer ?
#
loop_
_entity_poly.entity_id
_entity_poly.type
_entity_poly.pdbx_seq_one_letter_code
_entity_poly.pdbx_strand_id
1 'polypeptide(L)'
;QLNTLRFKSFHQLDIRIDKNFFFRNFSLMTYLDIQNAYNFQNKGQDYIVRSLNEDGSFETTDNGARYVLKSIENFSGTILPTVGIMIKF
;
A
#
# COMPACT_ATOMS: atom_id res chain seq x y z
N GLN A 1 19.32 16.15 -18.09
CA GLN A 1 18.19 16.43 -17.18
C GLN A 1 18.42 15.63 -15.89
N LEU A 2 18.28 16.24 -14.72
CA LEU A 2 18.58 15.60 -13.42
C LEU A 2 17.33 14.84 -12.92
N ASN A 3 17.50 13.68 -12.27
CA ASN A 3 16.41 12.92 -11.61
C ASN A 3 15.32 12.32 -12.51
N THR A 4 15.59 12.08 -13.80
CA THR A 4 14.60 11.53 -14.75
C THR A 4 14.15 10.10 -14.44
N LEU A 5 14.90 9.37 -13.61
CA LEU A 5 14.60 7.99 -13.20
C LEU A 5 13.86 7.90 -11.85
N ARG A 6 13.42 9.03 -11.26
CA ARG A 6 12.63 9.00 -10.02
C ARG A 6 11.23 8.47 -10.29
N PHE A 7 10.67 7.79 -9.30
CA PHE A 7 9.25 7.45 -9.29
C PHE A 7 8.38 8.70 -9.30
N LYS A 8 7.14 8.52 -9.75
CA LYS A 8 6.13 9.57 -9.76
C LYS A 8 5.84 10.05 -8.34
N SER A 9 5.45 11.31 -8.21
CA SER A 9 5.02 11.84 -6.91
C SER A 9 3.83 11.03 -6.37
N PHE A 10 3.88 10.77 -5.07
CA PHE A 10 2.83 10.11 -4.32
C PHE A 10 1.88 11.15 -3.73
N HIS A 11 0.58 10.86 -3.76
CA HIS A 11 -0.43 11.67 -3.10
C HIS A 11 -1.55 10.80 -2.54
N GLN A 12 -1.94 11.05 -1.30
CA GLN A 12 -3.02 10.36 -0.63
C GLN A 12 -4.00 11.38 -0.05
N LEU A 13 -5.30 11.07 -0.12
CA LEU A 13 -6.34 11.81 0.57
C LEU A 13 -7.04 10.88 1.55
N ASP A 14 -7.11 11.32 2.80
CA ASP A 14 -7.86 10.65 3.85
C ASP A 14 -9.06 11.52 4.23
N ILE A 15 -10.24 10.90 4.36
CA ILE A 15 -11.49 11.60 4.67
C ILE A 15 -12.10 10.99 5.92
N ARG A 16 -12.45 11.84 6.88
CA ARG A 16 -13.11 11.44 8.11
C ARG A 16 -14.32 12.32 8.42
N ILE A 17 -15.41 11.67 8.83
CA ILE A 17 -16.63 12.32 9.29
C ILE A 17 -16.95 11.80 10.69
N ASP A 18 -17.03 12.73 11.65
CA ASP A 18 -17.37 12.45 13.04
C ASP A 18 -18.77 13.00 13.38
N LYS A 19 -19.50 12.27 14.22
CA LYS A 19 -20.79 12.70 14.77
C LYS A 19 -20.87 12.43 16.26
N ASN A 20 -21.22 13.48 17.00
CA ASN A 20 -21.45 13.42 18.43
C ASN A 20 -22.96 13.47 18.73
N PHE A 21 -23.39 12.61 19.63
CA PHE A 21 -24.73 12.56 20.20
C PHE A 21 -24.62 12.69 21.72
N PHE A 22 -25.32 13.68 22.27
CA PHE A 22 -25.33 13.95 23.71
C PHE A 22 -26.67 13.51 24.29
N PHE A 23 -26.61 12.61 25.27
CA PHE A 23 -27.76 12.14 26.04
C PHE A 23 -27.63 12.62 27.49
N ARG A 24 -28.71 12.49 28.27
CA ARG A 24 -28.76 12.98 29.66
C ARG A 24 -27.67 12.38 30.56
N ASN A 25 -27.32 11.12 30.34
CA ASN A 25 -26.44 10.35 31.23
C ASN A 25 -25.20 9.78 30.51
N PHE A 26 -25.04 10.03 29.21
CA PHE A 26 -23.89 9.56 28.45
C PHE A 26 -23.76 10.34 27.12
N SER A 27 -22.61 10.23 26.48
CA SER A 27 -22.36 10.73 25.12
C SER A 27 -21.90 9.60 24.21
N LEU A 28 -22.38 9.60 22.97
CA LEU A 28 -21.98 8.68 21.91
C LEU A 28 -21.27 9.47 20.81
N MET A 29 -20.04 9.07 20.49
CA MET A 29 -19.29 9.57 19.34
C MET A 29 -19.14 8.44 18.33
N THR A 30 -19.49 8.71 17.08
CA THR A 30 -19.32 7.77 15.97
C THR A 30 -18.49 8.43 14.88
N TYR A 31 -17.65 7.65 14.20
CA TYR A 31 -16.91 8.15 13.04
C TYR A 31 -16.85 7.14 11.91
N LEU A 32 -16.79 7.68 10.69
CA LEU A 32 -16.44 6.97 9.47
C LEU A 32 -15.16 7.60 8.91
N ASP A 33 -14.15 6.77 8.67
CA ASP A 33 -12.85 7.14 8.15
C ASP A 33 -12.56 6.33 6.88
N ILE A 34 -12.05 7.00 5.83
CA ILE A 34 -11.63 6.36 4.58
C ILE A 34 -10.22 6.88 4.30
N GLN A 35 -9.24 6.00 4.43
CA GLN A 35 -7.86 6.29 4.03
C GLN A 35 -7.64 5.94 2.57
N ASN A 36 -6.80 6.74 1.91
CA ASN A 36 -6.50 6.64 0.49
C ASN A 36 -7.76 6.64 -0.40
N ALA A 37 -8.60 7.67 -0.25
CA ALA A 37 -9.82 7.86 -1.04
C ALA A 37 -9.57 7.90 -2.56
N TYR A 38 -8.34 8.23 -3.00
CA TYR A 38 -7.95 8.20 -4.41
C TYR A 38 -7.57 6.81 -4.93
N ASN A 39 -7.46 5.82 -4.05
CA ASN A 39 -6.92 4.50 -4.34
C ASN A 39 -5.56 4.56 -5.06
N PHE A 40 -4.70 5.52 -4.67
CA PHE A 40 -3.41 5.66 -5.32
C PHE A 40 -2.52 4.45 -4.96
N GLN A 41 -1.90 3.87 -5.97
CA GLN A 41 -0.96 2.76 -5.85
C GLN A 41 0.45 3.30 -6.10
N ASN A 42 1.24 3.39 -5.04
CA ASN A 42 2.61 3.87 -5.12
C ASN A 42 3.53 2.80 -5.71
N LYS A 43 4.22 3.13 -6.80
CA LYS A 43 5.27 2.25 -7.34
C LYS A 43 6.54 2.43 -6.54
N GLY A 44 6.95 1.38 -5.84
CA GLY A 44 8.23 1.28 -5.18
C GLY A 44 9.31 0.74 -6.12
N GLN A 45 10.51 0.55 -5.56
CA GLN A 45 11.55 -0.19 -6.26
C GLN A 45 11.11 -1.65 -6.45
N ASP A 46 11.26 -2.14 -7.68
CA ASP A 46 10.96 -3.52 -8.02
C ASP A 46 11.80 -4.50 -7.19
N TYR A 47 11.21 -5.64 -6.85
CA TYR A 47 11.94 -6.74 -6.25
C TYR A 47 12.74 -7.47 -7.33
N ILE A 48 14.05 -7.57 -7.13
CA ILE A 48 14.91 -8.34 -8.02
C ILE A 48 15.08 -9.74 -7.45
N VAL A 49 14.63 -10.73 -8.20
CA VAL A 49 14.69 -12.14 -7.80
C VAL A 49 15.42 -12.97 -8.87
N ARG A 50 15.91 -14.15 -8.49
CA ARG A 50 16.44 -15.13 -9.44
C ARG A 50 15.29 -15.81 -10.16
N SER A 51 15.42 -15.96 -11.48
CA SER A 51 14.46 -16.70 -12.28
C SER A 51 14.57 -18.20 -12.00
N LEU A 52 13.46 -18.92 -12.17
CA LEU A 52 13.33 -20.35 -11.94
C LEU A 52 12.94 -21.03 -13.24
N ASN A 53 13.58 -22.16 -13.53
CA ASN A 53 13.18 -23.09 -14.58
C ASN A 53 11.85 -23.78 -14.19
N GLU A 54 11.21 -24.43 -15.16
CA GLU A 54 9.98 -25.21 -14.92
C GLU A 54 10.14 -26.32 -13.87
N ASP A 55 11.36 -26.83 -13.68
CA ASP A 55 11.70 -27.84 -12.69
C ASP A 55 11.98 -27.26 -11.28
N GLY A 56 11.92 -25.94 -11.12
CA GLY A 56 12.19 -25.24 -9.86
C GLY A 56 13.67 -24.99 -9.56
N SER A 57 14.59 -25.34 -10.46
CA SER A 57 16.00 -24.95 -10.36
C SER A 57 16.22 -23.49 -10.77
N PHE A 58 17.29 -22.84 -10.30
CA PHE A 58 17.58 -21.45 -10.70
C PHE A 58 18.12 -21.40 -12.13
N GLU A 59 17.55 -20.49 -12.93
CA GLU A 59 18.07 -20.18 -14.26
C GLU A 59 19.45 -19.51 -14.15
N THR A 60 20.39 -20.03 -14.92
CA THR A 60 21.76 -19.50 -14.97
C THR A 60 22.21 -19.25 -16.41
N THR A 61 23.12 -18.30 -16.55
CA THR A 61 23.81 -17.93 -17.80
C THR A 61 25.32 -18.04 -17.60
N ASP A 62 26.09 -17.82 -18.65
CA ASP A 62 27.56 -17.96 -18.65
C ASP A 62 28.01 -19.34 -18.12
N ASN A 63 27.44 -20.42 -18.65
CA ASN A 63 27.73 -21.82 -18.26
C ASN A 63 27.56 -22.09 -16.74
N GLY A 64 26.57 -21.43 -16.11
CA GLY A 64 26.28 -21.62 -14.68
C GLY A 64 26.97 -20.62 -13.76
N ALA A 65 27.78 -19.70 -14.29
CA ALA A 65 28.51 -18.73 -13.47
C ALA A 65 27.64 -17.55 -12.98
N ARG A 66 26.51 -17.27 -13.64
CA ARG A 66 25.64 -16.13 -13.30
C ARG A 66 24.18 -16.52 -13.26
N TYR A 67 23.42 -15.89 -12.36
CA TYR A 67 21.97 -16.06 -12.32
C TYR A 67 21.25 -15.14 -13.28
N VAL A 68 20.18 -15.63 -13.89
CA VAL A 68 19.22 -14.79 -14.60
C VAL A 68 18.33 -14.10 -13.55
N LEU A 69 18.27 -12.77 -13.60
CA LEU A 69 17.46 -11.97 -12.68
C LEU A 69 16.18 -11.51 -13.35
N LYS A 70 15.08 -11.50 -12.58
CA LYS A 70 13.78 -10.98 -12.98
C LYS A 70 13.37 -9.86 -12.04
N SER A 71 12.81 -8.80 -12.63
CA SER A 71 12.17 -7.71 -11.89
C SER A 71 10.71 -8.05 -11.63
N ILE A 72 10.27 -7.91 -10.38
CA ILE A 72 8.87 -8.01 -9.98
C ILE A 72 8.43 -6.64 -9.53
N GLU A 73 7.42 -6.09 -10.20
CA GLU A 73 6.90 -4.77 -9.86
C GLU A 73 6.37 -4.73 -8.43
N ASN A 74 6.70 -3.64 -7.73
CA ASN A 74 6.33 -3.44 -6.34
C ASN A 74 5.35 -2.27 -6.25
N PHE A 75 4.08 -2.57 -5.99
CA PHE A 75 3.05 -1.56 -5.76
C PHE A 75 2.54 -1.65 -4.33
N SER A 76 2.30 -0.49 -3.72
CA SER A 76 1.73 -0.38 -2.38
C SER A 76 0.65 0.68 -2.34
N GLY A 77 -0.49 0.31 -1.78
CA GLY A 77 -1.64 1.17 -1.60
C GLY A 77 -2.91 0.33 -1.49
N THR A 78 -3.82 0.75 -0.64
CA THR A 78 -5.19 0.20 -0.60
C THR A 78 -6.13 1.27 -0.09
N ILE A 79 -7.41 1.18 -0.44
CA ILE A 79 -8.45 1.92 0.25
C ILE A 79 -8.69 1.22 1.58
N LEU A 80 -8.77 1.97 2.68
CA LEU A 80 -9.05 1.41 4.00
C LEU A 80 -10.23 2.13 4.67
N PRO A 81 -11.44 1.55 4.64
CA PRO A 81 -12.59 2.07 5.38
C PRO A 81 -12.56 1.61 6.85
N THR A 82 -12.85 2.53 7.77
CA THR A 82 -12.92 2.26 9.20
C THR A 82 -14.19 2.91 9.79
N VAL A 83 -14.91 2.17 10.63
CA VAL A 83 -16.00 2.70 11.45
C VAL A 83 -15.61 2.56 12.91
N GLY A 84 -15.81 3.62 13.70
CA GLY A 84 -15.55 3.57 15.13
C GLY A 84 -16.67 4.19 15.95
N ILE A 85 -16.75 3.74 17.20
CA ILE A 85 -17.76 4.12 18.17
C ILE A 85 -17.07 4.33 19.52
N MET A 86 -17.43 5.39 20.22
CA MET A 86 -16.96 5.70 21.58
C MET A 86 -18.15 6.11 22.44
N ILE A 87 -18.23 5.53 23.64
CA ILE A 87 -19.27 5.83 24.63
C ILE A 87 -18.58 6.42 25.86
N LYS A 88 -19.07 7.56 26.33
CA LYS A 88 -18.60 8.25 27.53
C LYS A 88 -19.76 8.41 28.52
N PHE A 89 -19.57 8.01 29.77
CA PHE A 89 -20.56 8.14 30.85
C PHE A 89 -20.33 9.42 31.66
#